data_AF-A0A4R0KEL6-F1
#
_entry.id   AF-A0A4R0KEL6-F1
#
_cell.length_a   1.000
_cell.length_b   1.000
_cell.length_c   1.000
_cell.angle_alpha   90.00
_cell.angle_beta   90.00
_cell.angle_gamma   90.00
#
_symmetry.space_group_name_H-M   'P 1'
#
loop_
_entity.id
_entity.type
_entity.pdbx_description
1 polymer ?
#
loop_
_entity_poly.entity_id
_entity_poly.type
_entity_poly.pdbx_seq_one_letter_code
_entity_poly.pdbx_strand_id
1 'polypeptide(L)'
;MGADALRHTEVDGVPVYWVAAEGRLHASLWFRAGRVDERLPTAGRLHLIEHLALHGRESIRTPVNGQVSLLHTAFAVAGEPDEVTRSLAELCAWLTEPDWGALDHERRVLQAESARRQAGPTESQLIWRYGAQGPGLVGYEQFGLGQAGPEYLAEWLRTMFVRGNAGLALTGPPPAGLCLPLPDGPRVPVPAAVPCEQHTPAAFPDRLDGVALSGVVRRSTEATVLAGALQRELHAHFRTGSGVGYSAWQGYEPVDAAQAVLLAGIDLLPEAVPTASKEAVGVLRRLMTNGVAEADLRDQIAQQIEELQDDPAGRWQPAGAIRELLAGRQVTDRDQLIEELRRVTPAEVRDVAKDVFASLLISADPSSELDTSVSWLGMPTVWEPAGGDRFRPVGRRTKDQLLVTGKGVYRGGEAIGVEARFDDLAAVVVYPDGGRALVRRDGYQLVVEPEFWRRGRKAIELIDAAAPEAVRVAMPARDAICTASGEPAVC
;
A
#
# COMPACT_ATOMS: atom_id res chain seq x y z
N MET A 1 -15.71 -37.13 -2.40
CA MET A 1 -15.20 -35.75 -2.49
C MET A 1 -14.41 -35.49 -1.24
N GLY A 2 -13.11 -35.15 -1.35
CA GLY A 2 -12.23 -34.97 -0.18
C GLY A 2 -12.67 -33.82 0.73
N ALA A 3 -12.24 -33.86 1.99
CA ALA A 3 -12.49 -32.82 2.98
C ALA A 3 -11.96 -31.43 2.51
N ASP A 4 -10.88 -31.43 1.75
CA ASP A 4 -10.15 -30.22 1.33
C ASP A 4 -10.60 -29.60 0.00
N ALA A 5 -11.67 -30.11 -0.62
CA ALA A 5 -12.11 -29.59 -1.90
C ALA A 5 -12.77 -28.22 -1.76
N LEU A 6 -12.28 -27.23 -2.50
CA LEU A 6 -12.90 -25.90 -2.62
C LEU A 6 -14.28 -26.03 -3.26
N ARG A 7 -15.29 -25.47 -2.60
CA ARG A 7 -16.69 -25.47 -3.04
C ARG A 7 -17.18 -24.06 -3.24
N HIS A 8 -18.12 -23.89 -4.16
CA HIS A 8 -18.71 -22.61 -4.50
C HIS A 8 -20.24 -22.69 -4.43
N THR A 9 -20.86 -21.63 -3.92
CA THR A 9 -22.30 -21.42 -3.88
C THR A 9 -22.58 -19.92 -3.82
N GLU A 10 -23.84 -19.53 -3.70
CA GLU A 10 -24.26 -18.15 -3.53
C GLU A 10 -25.19 -18.03 -2.31
N VAL A 11 -25.11 -16.89 -1.61
CA VAL A 11 -26.04 -16.49 -0.55
C VAL A 11 -26.47 -15.06 -0.82
N ASP A 12 -27.77 -14.82 -1.02
CA ASP A 12 -28.35 -13.51 -1.32
C ASP A 12 -27.67 -12.77 -2.48
N GLY A 13 -27.17 -13.48 -3.50
CA GLY A 13 -26.43 -12.90 -4.62
C GLY A 13 -24.96 -12.60 -4.34
N VAL A 14 -24.45 -12.94 -3.15
CA VAL A 14 -23.02 -12.85 -2.80
C VAL A 14 -22.36 -14.20 -3.08
N PRO A 15 -21.26 -14.25 -3.86
CA PRO A 15 -20.51 -15.48 -4.10
C PRO A 15 -19.85 -15.98 -2.82
N VAL A 16 -19.97 -17.29 -2.57
CA VAL A 16 -19.43 -17.93 -1.36
C VAL A 16 -18.50 -19.07 -1.76
N TYR A 17 -17.24 -18.99 -1.32
CA TYR A 17 -16.31 -20.10 -1.38
C TYR A 17 -16.13 -20.72 0.01
N TRP A 18 -15.97 -22.05 0.05
CA TRP A 18 -15.77 -22.74 1.31
C TRP A 18 -15.05 -24.07 1.16
N VAL A 19 -14.39 -24.48 2.24
CA VAL A 19 -13.78 -25.80 2.41
C VAL A 19 -14.23 -26.32 3.77
N ALA A 20 -14.59 -27.60 3.86
CA ALA A 20 -15.00 -28.19 5.14
C ALA A 20 -13.78 -28.40 6.04
N ALA A 21 -13.63 -27.58 7.07
CA ALA A 21 -12.58 -27.73 8.08
C ALA A 21 -13.17 -28.18 9.42
N GLU A 22 -12.34 -28.82 10.26
CA GLU A 22 -12.71 -29.15 11.63
C GLU A 22 -12.62 -27.90 12.54
N GLY A 23 -13.43 -27.87 13.60
CA GLY A 23 -13.42 -26.81 14.60
C GLY A 23 -14.53 -25.78 14.42
N ARG A 24 -14.31 -24.57 14.94
CA ARG A 24 -15.27 -23.45 14.85
C ARG A 24 -15.40 -22.98 13.41
N LEU A 25 -16.57 -22.44 13.06
CA LEU A 25 -16.75 -21.81 11.76
C LEU A 25 -16.03 -20.46 11.76
N HIS A 26 -15.14 -20.27 10.79
CA HIS A 26 -14.56 -18.99 10.45
C HIS A 26 -15.22 -18.49 9.17
N ALA A 27 -15.63 -17.23 9.20
CA ALA A 27 -16.15 -16.52 8.06
C ALA A 27 -15.35 -15.25 7.83
N SER A 28 -15.09 -14.91 6.58
CA SER A 28 -14.57 -13.59 6.21
C SER A 28 -15.38 -13.03 5.05
N LEU A 29 -16.01 -11.88 5.28
CA LEU A 29 -16.76 -11.12 4.28
C LEU A 29 -15.82 -10.08 3.69
N TRP A 30 -15.57 -10.16 2.39
CA TRP A 30 -14.65 -9.32 1.65
C TRP A 30 -15.41 -8.39 0.72
N PHE A 31 -14.90 -7.18 0.59
CA PHE A 31 -15.33 -6.22 -0.40
C PHE A 31 -14.12 -5.85 -1.26
N ARG A 32 -14.32 -5.76 -2.58
CA ARG A 32 -13.36 -5.05 -3.43
C ARG A 32 -13.51 -3.59 -3.00
N ALA A 33 -12.64 -3.10 -2.15
CA ALA A 33 -12.67 -1.76 -1.58
C ALA A 33 -11.36 -1.60 -0.83
N GLY A 34 -10.36 -1.02 -1.47
CA GLY A 34 -9.01 -0.99 -0.93
C GLY A 34 -8.44 0.42 -0.87
N ARG A 35 -7.23 0.54 -0.29
CA ARG A 35 -6.52 1.82 -0.23
C ARG A 35 -6.32 2.47 -1.60
N VAL A 36 -6.24 1.68 -2.67
CA VAL A 36 -6.10 2.19 -4.05
C VAL A 36 -7.34 2.96 -4.56
N ASP A 37 -8.48 2.82 -3.88
CA ASP A 37 -9.71 3.54 -4.23
C ASP A 37 -9.82 4.91 -3.58
N GLU A 38 -9.00 5.17 -2.57
CA GLU A 38 -8.95 6.46 -1.91
C GLU A 38 -8.09 7.45 -2.73
N ARG A 39 -8.27 8.73 -2.41
CA ARG A 39 -7.34 9.80 -2.80
C ARG A 39 -6.69 10.34 -1.53
N LEU A 40 -5.52 10.95 -1.64
CA LEU A 40 -4.82 11.50 -0.48
C LEU A 40 -5.70 12.41 0.42
N PRO A 41 -6.55 13.31 -0.10
CA PRO A 41 -7.45 14.13 0.72
C PRO A 41 -8.51 13.34 1.49
N THR A 42 -8.72 12.10 1.11
CA THR A 42 -9.79 11.24 1.61
C THR A 42 -9.23 9.96 2.25
N ALA A 43 -7.91 9.92 2.42
CA ALA A 43 -7.18 8.78 2.92
C ALA A 43 -7.60 8.48 4.36
N GLY A 44 -7.85 7.21 4.66
CA GLY A 44 -8.30 6.73 5.97
C GLY A 44 -9.79 6.54 6.13
N ARG A 45 -10.60 6.79 5.10
CA ARG A 45 -12.05 6.57 5.21
C ARG A 45 -12.40 5.09 5.39
N LEU A 46 -11.72 4.19 4.68
CA LEU A 46 -11.98 2.75 4.75
C LEU A 46 -11.60 2.22 6.13
N HIS A 47 -10.47 2.71 6.66
CA HIS A 47 -10.02 2.38 8.00
C HIS A 47 -11.02 2.89 9.07
N LEU A 48 -11.53 4.11 8.91
CA LEU A 48 -12.57 4.65 9.78
C LEU A 48 -13.89 3.87 9.68
N ILE A 49 -14.32 3.48 8.47
CA ILE A 49 -15.51 2.63 8.27
C ILE A 49 -15.31 1.28 8.95
N GLU A 50 -14.13 0.68 8.82
CA GLU A 50 -13.82 -0.61 9.43
C GLU A 50 -13.88 -0.52 10.97
N HIS A 51 -13.26 0.49 11.58
CA HIS A 51 -13.38 0.75 13.02
C HIS A 51 -14.84 0.93 13.47
N LEU A 52 -15.60 1.77 12.77
CA LEU A 52 -17.00 2.03 13.11
C LEU A 52 -17.88 0.79 12.94
N ALA A 53 -17.62 0.00 11.90
CA ALA A 53 -18.33 -1.24 11.64
C ALA A 53 -18.12 -2.26 12.76
N LEU A 54 -16.95 -2.26 13.40
CA LEU A 54 -16.58 -3.19 14.46
C LEU A 54 -16.82 -2.67 15.88
N HIS A 55 -17.09 -1.37 16.02
CA HIS A 55 -17.27 -0.72 17.30
C HIS A 55 -18.32 -1.45 18.17
N GLY A 56 -17.89 -1.90 19.35
CA GLY A 56 -18.77 -2.57 20.33
C GLY A 56 -19.22 -3.99 19.93
N ARG A 57 -18.66 -4.60 18.87
CA ARG A 57 -19.05 -5.93 18.39
C ARG A 57 -18.18 -7.07 18.85
N GLU A 58 -16.98 -6.78 19.36
CA GLU A 58 -16.07 -7.82 19.83
C GLU A 58 -16.60 -8.47 21.12
N SER A 59 -16.59 -9.81 21.15
CA SER A 59 -16.82 -10.56 22.38
C SER A 59 -15.84 -11.72 22.48
N ILE A 60 -15.61 -12.20 23.71
CA ILE A 60 -14.74 -13.36 23.96
C ILE A 60 -15.21 -14.61 23.19
N ARG A 61 -16.52 -14.73 22.94
CA ARG A 61 -17.10 -15.90 22.26
C ARG A 61 -17.00 -15.82 20.74
N THR A 62 -17.09 -14.60 20.22
CA THR A 62 -17.15 -14.30 18.79
C THR A 62 -16.15 -13.19 18.49
N PRO A 63 -14.85 -13.53 18.33
CA PRO A 63 -13.86 -12.55 17.90
C PRO A 63 -14.25 -12.04 16.52
N VAL A 64 -14.24 -10.71 16.37
CA VAL A 64 -14.48 -10.03 15.09
C VAL A 64 -13.28 -9.14 14.82
N ASN A 65 -12.70 -9.28 13.63
CA ASN A 65 -11.55 -8.49 13.19
C ASN A 65 -11.85 -7.87 11.83
N GLY A 66 -11.22 -6.73 11.55
CA GLY A 66 -11.27 -6.10 10.24
C GLY A 66 -9.86 -5.91 9.69
N GLN A 67 -9.78 -5.77 8.37
CA GLN A 67 -8.54 -5.40 7.72
C GLN A 67 -8.84 -4.59 6.46
N VAL A 68 -8.01 -3.58 6.21
CA VAL A 68 -8.00 -2.79 4.98
C VAL A 68 -6.65 -3.02 4.30
N SER A 69 -6.68 -3.69 3.15
CA SER A 69 -5.51 -3.95 2.30
C SER A 69 -5.46 -2.97 1.12
N LEU A 70 -4.48 -3.12 0.23
CA LEU A 70 -4.42 -2.33 -1.01
C LEU A 70 -5.69 -2.43 -1.84
N LEU A 71 -6.22 -3.64 -2.02
CA LEU A 71 -7.29 -3.92 -2.99
C LEU A 71 -8.65 -4.26 -2.34
N HIS A 72 -8.65 -4.60 -1.06
CA HIS A 72 -9.83 -5.15 -0.38
C HIS A 72 -9.97 -4.66 1.06
N THR A 73 -11.22 -4.65 1.54
CA THR A 73 -11.58 -4.53 2.95
C THR A 73 -12.28 -5.83 3.34
N ALA A 74 -11.91 -6.42 4.47
CA ALA A 74 -12.49 -7.67 4.92
C ALA A 74 -12.84 -7.62 6.40
N PHE A 75 -13.93 -8.29 6.77
CA PHE A 75 -14.37 -8.49 8.13
C PHE A 75 -14.40 -9.99 8.41
N ALA A 76 -13.64 -10.43 9.41
CA ALA A 76 -13.53 -11.81 9.82
C ALA A 76 -14.27 -12.03 11.14
N VAL A 77 -15.00 -13.14 11.23
CA VAL A 77 -15.68 -13.59 12.44
C VAL A 77 -15.47 -15.09 12.62
N ALA A 78 -15.29 -15.54 13.86
CA ALA A 78 -15.21 -16.96 14.18
C ALA A 78 -16.12 -17.33 15.35
N GLY A 79 -16.79 -18.48 15.29
CA GLY A 79 -17.72 -18.89 16.33
C GLY A 79 -18.56 -20.12 15.97
N GLU A 80 -19.63 -20.32 16.72
CA GLU A 80 -20.67 -21.29 16.34
C GLU A 80 -21.45 -20.78 15.10
N PRO A 81 -22.04 -21.67 14.27
CA PRO A 81 -22.73 -21.27 13.03
C PRO A 81 -23.79 -20.18 13.20
N ASP A 82 -24.58 -20.25 14.29
CA ASP A 82 -25.62 -19.25 14.60
C ASP A 82 -25.03 -17.91 15.03
N GLU A 83 -23.87 -17.91 15.69
CA GLU A 83 -23.15 -16.69 16.08
C GLU A 83 -22.56 -16.00 14.85
N VAL A 84 -21.91 -16.77 13.96
CA VAL A 84 -21.39 -16.25 12.69
C VAL A 84 -22.49 -15.66 11.83
N THR A 85 -23.62 -16.36 11.70
CA THR A 85 -24.79 -15.89 10.94
C THR A 85 -25.31 -14.56 11.47
N ARG A 86 -25.48 -14.46 12.80
CA ARG A 86 -25.94 -13.23 13.45
C ARG A 86 -24.96 -12.09 13.24
N SER A 87 -23.67 -12.30 13.51
CA SER A 87 -22.65 -11.27 13.37
C SER A 87 -22.54 -10.73 11.93
N LEU A 88 -22.62 -11.61 10.92
CA LEU A 88 -22.61 -11.20 9.52
C LEU A 88 -23.86 -10.39 9.16
N ALA A 89 -25.04 -10.80 9.62
CA ALA A 89 -26.29 -10.07 9.39
C ALA A 89 -26.27 -8.68 10.03
N GLU A 90 -25.80 -8.57 11.29
CA GLU A 90 -25.69 -7.30 11.99
C GLU A 90 -24.62 -6.37 11.38
N LEU A 91 -23.52 -6.93 10.85
CA LEU A 91 -22.51 -6.18 10.10
C LEU A 91 -23.10 -5.63 8.80
N CYS A 92 -23.78 -6.47 8.00
CA CYS A 92 -24.42 -6.04 6.75
C CYS A 92 -25.50 -4.98 7.00
N ALA A 93 -26.28 -5.12 8.07
CA ALA A 93 -27.26 -4.12 8.48
C ALA A 93 -26.59 -2.76 8.77
N TRP A 94 -25.48 -2.75 9.51
CA TRP A 94 -24.74 -1.52 9.80
C TRP A 94 -24.09 -0.91 8.55
N LEU A 95 -23.56 -1.73 7.64
CA LEU A 95 -23.01 -1.24 6.37
C LEU A 95 -24.09 -0.59 5.48
N THR A 96 -25.35 -1.01 5.64
CA THR A 96 -26.51 -0.47 4.91
C THR A 96 -27.07 0.79 5.57
N GLU A 97 -27.24 0.75 6.90
CA GLU A 97 -27.80 1.82 7.73
C GLU A 97 -26.86 2.07 8.94
N PRO A 98 -25.77 2.83 8.74
CA PRO A 98 -24.76 3.03 9.76
C PRO A 98 -25.23 3.96 10.89
N ASP A 99 -24.83 3.63 12.12
CA ASP A 99 -24.90 4.53 13.27
C ASP A 99 -23.59 5.33 13.39
N TRP A 100 -23.70 6.65 13.44
CA TRP A 100 -22.58 7.58 13.51
C TRP A 100 -22.27 8.07 14.93
N GLY A 101 -22.97 7.56 15.96
CA GLY A 101 -22.80 7.99 17.34
C GLY A 101 -21.35 7.90 17.86
N ALA A 102 -20.56 6.94 17.36
CA ALA A 102 -19.17 6.74 17.73
C ALA A 102 -18.15 7.46 16.82
N LEU A 103 -18.60 8.16 15.77
CA LEU A 103 -17.73 8.74 14.72
C LEU A 103 -16.60 9.61 15.27
N ASP A 104 -16.93 10.57 16.14
CA ASP A 104 -15.94 11.47 16.71
C ASP A 104 -14.97 10.75 17.68
N HIS A 105 -15.41 9.67 18.32
CA HIS A 105 -14.57 8.86 19.19
C HIS A 105 -13.56 8.06 18.36
N GLU A 106 -14.02 7.28 17.38
CA GLU A 106 -13.16 6.45 16.53
C GLU A 106 -12.19 7.29 15.71
N ARG A 107 -12.60 8.47 15.23
CA ARG A 107 -11.69 9.41 14.55
C ARG A 107 -10.50 9.80 15.45
N ARG A 108 -10.74 10.06 16.74
CA ARG A 108 -9.67 10.39 17.69
C ARG A 108 -8.76 9.20 17.99
N VAL A 109 -9.33 7.99 18.08
CA VAL A 109 -8.57 6.75 18.24
C VAL A 109 -7.61 6.58 17.06
N LEU A 110 -8.12 6.67 15.83
CA LEU A 110 -7.32 6.53 14.61
C LEU A 110 -6.25 7.61 14.43
N GLN A 111 -6.54 8.84 14.84
CA GLN A 111 -5.53 9.90 14.86
C GLN A 111 -4.38 9.57 15.82
N ALA A 112 -4.69 9.04 17.01
CA ALA A 112 -3.69 8.64 17.98
C ALA A 112 -2.85 7.43 17.52
N GLU A 113 -3.47 6.48 16.82
CA GLU A 113 -2.77 5.35 16.19
C GLU A 113 -1.85 5.81 15.06
N SER A 114 -2.34 6.70 14.20
CA SER A 114 -1.59 7.20 13.04
C SER A 114 -0.36 8.00 13.47
N ALA A 115 -0.45 8.78 14.55
CA ALA A 115 0.69 9.52 15.10
C ALA A 115 1.86 8.63 15.58
N ARG A 116 1.63 7.31 15.75
CA ARG A 116 2.66 6.34 16.16
C ARG A 116 3.13 5.44 15.03
N ARG A 117 2.45 5.49 13.88
CA ARG A 117 2.73 4.62 12.74
C ARG A 117 3.89 5.23 11.95
N GLN A 118 4.92 4.43 11.71
CA GLN A 118 5.98 4.75 10.76
C GLN A 118 5.81 3.84 9.55
N ALA A 119 6.08 4.36 8.34
CA ALA A 119 6.10 3.55 7.14
C ALA A 119 7.16 2.44 7.29
N GLY A 120 6.75 1.19 7.12
CA GLY A 120 7.68 0.07 7.06
C GLY A 120 8.39 0.02 5.70
N PRO A 121 9.33 -0.93 5.53
CA PRO A 121 10.07 -1.08 4.27
C PRO A 121 9.16 -1.26 3.05
N THR A 122 8.04 -1.96 3.20
CA THR A 122 7.07 -2.18 2.12
C THR A 122 6.34 -0.90 1.76
N GLU A 123 5.85 -0.15 2.75
CA GLU A 123 5.17 1.13 2.54
C GLU A 123 6.11 2.15 1.90
N SER A 124 7.37 2.24 2.36
CA SER A 124 8.39 3.10 1.74
C SER A 124 8.60 2.78 0.27
N GLN A 125 8.75 1.48 -0.07
CA GLN A 125 8.92 1.04 -1.47
C GLN A 125 7.70 1.42 -2.33
N LEU A 126 6.48 1.33 -1.78
CA LEU A 126 5.26 1.71 -2.48
C LEU A 126 5.10 3.23 -2.63
N ILE A 127 5.45 4.03 -1.61
CA ILE A 127 5.47 5.50 -1.70
C ILE A 127 6.41 5.94 -2.81
N TRP A 128 7.65 5.46 -2.81
CA TRP A 128 8.64 5.89 -3.80
C TRP A 128 8.29 5.43 -5.22
N ARG A 129 7.56 4.32 -5.35
CA ARG A 129 7.15 3.79 -6.65
C ARG A 129 5.89 4.45 -7.22
N TYR A 130 4.90 4.76 -6.39
CA TYR A 130 3.57 5.20 -6.83
C TYR A 130 3.19 6.61 -6.38
N GLY A 131 3.98 7.23 -5.49
CA GLY A 131 3.74 8.56 -4.98
C GLY A 131 2.49 8.67 -4.11
N ALA A 132 1.89 9.85 -4.08
CA ALA A 132 0.70 10.17 -3.30
C ALA A 132 -0.62 9.70 -3.95
N GLN A 133 -0.63 8.52 -4.56
CA GLN A 133 -1.78 7.96 -5.27
C GLN A 133 -1.75 6.43 -5.31
N GLY A 134 -2.91 5.82 -5.53
CA GLY A 134 -3.05 4.38 -5.72
C GLY A 134 -2.36 3.59 -4.61
N PRO A 135 -1.47 2.63 -4.95
CA PRO A 135 -0.77 1.83 -3.94
C PRO A 135 0.12 2.64 -3.00
N GLY A 136 0.67 3.78 -3.43
CA GLY A 136 1.58 4.58 -2.60
C GLY A 136 0.89 5.22 -1.39
N LEU A 137 -0.45 5.34 -1.42
CA LEU A 137 -1.25 5.89 -0.31
C LEU A 137 -1.11 5.10 1.00
N VAL A 138 -0.62 3.86 0.98
CA VAL A 138 -0.44 3.07 2.21
C VAL A 138 0.55 3.69 3.18
N GLY A 139 1.57 4.37 2.65
CA GLY A 139 2.61 5.00 3.47
C GLY A 139 2.34 6.45 3.83
N TYR A 140 1.23 7.03 3.40
CA TYR A 140 0.85 8.40 3.80
C TYR A 140 -0.01 8.38 5.07
N GLU A 141 0.10 9.47 5.84
CA GLU A 141 -0.87 9.79 6.88
C GLU A 141 -2.29 9.85 6.29
N GLN A 142 -3.26 9.40 7.10
CA GLN A 142 -4.67 9.38 6.76
C GLN A 142 -5.31 10.78 6.89
N PHE A 143 -4.85 11.73 6.06
CA PHE A 143 -5.28 13.13 6.09
C PHE A 143 -6.80 13.32 6.00
N GLY A 144 -7.51 12.39 5.37
CA GLY A 144 -8.97 12.44 5.23
C GLY A 144 -9.74 12.26 6.53
N LEU A 145 -9.13 11.73 7.60
CA LEU A 145 -9.83 11.47 8.86
C LEU A 145 -10.45 12.73 9.45
N GLY A 146 -9.75 13.87 9.41
CA GLY A 146 -10.21 15.14 9.99
C GLY A 146 -11.49 15.69 9.35
N GLN A 147 -11.75 15.34 8.10
CA GLN A 147 -12.86 15.86 7.29
C GLN A 147 -13.91 14.80 6.91
N ALA A 148 -13.73 13.55 7.36
CA ALA A 148 -14.67 12.46 7.13
C ALA A 148 -15.97 12.66 7.95
N GLY A 149 -16.98 13.24 7.29
CA GLY A 149 -18.34 13.42 7.84
C GLY A 149 -19.31 12.29 7.45
N PRO A 150 -20.46 12.16 8.16
CA PRO A 150 -21.44 11.09 7.92
C PRO A 150 -21.93 10.97 6.47
N GLU A 151 -22.25 12.09 5.82
CA GLU A 151 -22.78 12.09 4.45
C GLU A 151 -21.79 11.48 3.46
N TYR A 152 -20.51 11.82 3.60
CA TYR A 152 -19.43 11.34 2.75
C TYR A 152 -19.18 9.84 2.93
N LEU A 153 -19.16 9.38 4.19
CA LEU A 153 -18.99 7.97 4.52
C LEU A 153 -20.18 7.13 4.06
N ALA A 154 -21.41 7.65 4.21
CA ALA A 154 -22.63 7.00 3.72
C ALA A 154 -22.66 6.87 2.19
N GLU A 155 -22.17 7.87 1.45
CA GLU A 155 -22.00 7.76 -0.01
C GLU A 155 -21.00 6.67 -0.39
N TRP A 156 -19.91 6.56 0.36
CA TRP A 156 -18.92 5.51 0.13
C TRP A 156 -19.46 4.11 0.42
N LEU A 157 -20.20 3.94 1.51
CA LEU A 157 -20.86 2.67 1.85
C LEU A 157 -21.81 2.23 0.72
N ARG A 158 -22.65 3.15 0.22
CA ARG A 158 -23.60 2.87 -0.89
C ARG A 158 -22.93 2.51 -2.22
N THR A 159 -21.66 2.86 -2.42
CA THR A 159 -20.93 2.59 -3.67
C THR A 159 -20.01 1.39 -3.58
N MET A 160 -19.37 1.18 -2.43
CA MET A 160 -18.34 0.15 -2.26
C MET A 160 -18.81 -1.07 -1.47
N PHE A 161 -19.75 -0.93 -0.53
CA PHE A 161 -20.21 -2.02 0.34
C PHE A 161 -21.55 -2.57 -0.15
N VAL A 162 -21.55 -2.99 -1.41
CA VAL A 162 -22.73 -3.51 -2.14
C VAL A 162 -22.55 -4.98 -2.51
N ARG A 163 -23.67 -5.66 -2.76
CA ARG A 163 -23.74 -7.09 -3.06
C ARG A 163 -22.80 -7.55 -4.18
N GLY A 164 -22.84 -6.89 -5.35
CA GLY A 164 -22.01 -7.27 -6.49
C GLY A 164 -20.51 -7.05 -6.26
N ASN A 165 -20.17 -6.29 -5.23
CA ASN A 165 -18.80 -5.94 -4.85
C ASN A 165 -18.28 -6.73 -3.64
N ALA A 166 -19.08 -7.70 -3.16
CA ALA A 166 -18.80 -8.52 -2.00
C ALA A 166 -18.49 -9.99 -2.36
N GLY A 167 -17.87 -10.69 -1.43
CA GLY A 167 -17.64 -12.13 -1.49
C GLY A 167 -17.39 -12.73 -0.10
N LEU A 168 -17.87 -13.95 0.14
CA LEU A 168 -17.78 -14.60 1.45
C LEU A 168 -16.90 -15.86 1.38
N ALA A 169 -15.98 -15.98 2.34
CA ALA A 169 -15.12 -17.13 2.51
C ALA A 169 -15.45 -17.83 3.84
N LEU A 170 -15.67 -19.15 3.81
CA LEU A 170 -16.03 -19.95 4.99
C LEU A 170 -15.12 -21.19 5.17
N THR A 171 -14.82 -21.55 6.42
CA THR A 171 -14.19 -22.84 6.78
C THR A 171 -15.19 -23.99 6.97
N GLY A 172 -16.38 -23.87 6.38
CA GLY A 172 -17.45 -24.86 6.45
C GLY A 172 -18.60 -24.51 5.49
N PRO A 173 -19.60 -25.39 5.33
CA PRO A 173 -20.77 -25.07 4.52
C PRO A 173 -21.48 -23.82 5.06
N PRO A 174 -22.16 -23.03 4.21
CA PRO A 174 -22.99 -21.93 4.68
C PRO A 174 -24.00 -22.41 5.74
N PRO A 175 -24.06 -21.78 6.92
CA PRO A 175 -25.06 -22.10 7.93
C PRO A 175 -26.49 -21.96 7.40
N ALA A 176 -27.41 -22.77 7.95
CA ALA A 176 -28.83 -22.62 7.65
C ALA A 176 -29.32 -21.24 8.10
N GLY A 177 -30.04 -20.53 7.23
CA GLY A 177 -30.56 -19.19 7.54
C GLY A 177 -29.53 -18.07 7.46
N LEU A 178 -28.31 -18.33 6.96
CA LEU A 178 -27.36 -17.27 6.64
C LEU A 178 -27.98 -16.29 5.64
N CYS A 179 -27.99 -15.01 6.00
CA CYS A 179 -28.42 -13.92 5.15
C CYS A 179 -27.36 -12.80 5.16
N LEU A 180 -27.23 -12.13 4.02
CA LEU A 180 -26.30 -11.03 3.79
C LEU A 180 -27.10 -9.86 3.19
N PRO A 181 -27.85 -9.09 4.00
CA PRO A 181 -28.74 -8.03 3.53
C PRO A 181 -27.95 -6.78 3.06
N LEU A 182 -27.10 -6.95 2.06
CA LEU A 182 -26.34 -5.89 1.42
C LEU A 182 -27.19 -5.23 0.31
N PRO A 183 -27.04 -3.90 0.12
CA PRO A 183 -27.69 -3.19 -0.96
C PRO A 183 -27.22 -3.74 -2.32
N ASP A 184 -28.11 -3.69 -3.31
CA ASP A 184 -27.75 -4.03 -4.68
C ASP A 184 -26.77 -3.00 -5.26
N GLY A 185 -25.87 -3.45 -6.11
CA GLY A 185 -24.86 -2.61 -6.74
C GLY A 185 -23.80 -3.43 -7.47
N PRO A 186 -23.13 -2.84 -8.48
CA PRO A 186 -22.18 -3.55 -9.32
C PRO A 186 -20.85 -3.79 -8.59
N ARG A 187 -20.07 -4.74 -9.09
CA ARG A 187 -18.64 -4.84 -8.75
C ARG A 187 -17.91 -3.60 -9.28
N VAL A 188 -17.06 -3.02 -8.44
CA VAL A 188 -16.16 -1.95 -8.84
C VAL A 188 -14.84 -2.58 -9.33
N PRO A 189 -14.36 -2.28 -10.55
CA PRO A 189 -13.09 -2.80 -11.03
C PRO A 189 -11.91 -2.34 -10.17
N VAL A 190 -10.83 -3.13 -10.17
CA VAL A 190 -9.56 -2.71 -9.56
C VAL A 190 -8.91 -1.64 -10.44
N PRO A 191 -8.59 -0.45 -9.91
CA PRO A 191 -7.84 0.56 -10.65
C PRO A 191 -6.47 0.03 -11.08
N ALA A 192 -6.01 0.40 -12.28
CA ALA A 192 -4.64 0.10 -12.70
C ALA A 192 -3.63 0.88 -11.85
N ALA A 193 -2.56 0.23 -11.41
CA ALA A 193 -1.49 0.89 -10.68
C ALA A 193 -0.66 1.75 -11.64
N VAL A 194 -0.49 3.04 -11.33
CA VAL A 194 0.26 3.99 -12.17
C VAL A 194 1.55 4.38 -11.44
N PRO A 195 2.72 3.81 -11.80
CA PRO A 195 3.97 4.17 -11.17
C PRO A 195 4.39 5.60 -11.52
N CYS A 196 5.20 6.20 -10.66
CA CYS A 196 5.87 7.46 -10.92
C CYS A 196 6.81 7.34 -12.13
N GLU A 197 6.93 8.41 -12.90
CA GLU A 197 7.91 8.49 -13.98
C GLU A 197 9.33 8.61 -13.40
N GLN A 198 10.02 7.49 -13.33
CA GLN A 198 11.36 7.36 -12.74
C GLN A 198 12.30 6.62 -13.68
N HIS A 199 13.57 7.01 -13.68
CA HIS A 199 14.61 6.30 -14.40
C HIS A 199 15.11 5.13 -13.55
N THR A 200 14.56 3.93 -13.75
CA THR A 200 15.00 2.70 -13.08
C THR A 200 16.08 1.97 -13.89
N PRO A 201 17.01 1.22 -13.26
CA PRO A 201 17.15 0.98 -11.81
C PRO A 201 17.51 2.22 -11.00
N ALA A 202 16.89 2.40 -9.84
CA ALA A 202 17.11 3.57 -9.00
C ALA A 202 17.18 3.26 -7.51
N ALA A 203 17.84 4.12 -6.75
CA ALA A 203 17.91 4.07 -5.30
C ALA A 203 17.19 5.27 -4.68
N PHE A 204 16.63 5.11 -3.50
CA PHE A 204 16.13 6.22 -2.70
C PHE A 204 16.66 6.16 -1.27
N PRO A 205 16.88 7.33 -0.64
CA PRO A 205 17.42 7.37 0.70
C PRO A 205 16.40 6.83 1.69
N ASP A 206 16.81 5.85 2.49
CA ASP A 206 16.02 5.30 3.59
C ASP A 206 16.97 4.92 4.74
N ARG A 207 16.56 5.19 5.98
CA ARG A 207 17.39 4.90 7.17
C ARG A 207 17.00 3.57 7.78
N LEU A 208 16.98 2.55 6.95
CA LEU A 208 16.83 1.18 7.41
C LEU A 208 18.17 0.70 7.98
N ASP A 209 18.12 -0.09 9.04
CA ASP A 209 19.25 -0.89 9.52
C ASP A 209 19.49 -2.07 8.55
N GLY A 210 19.55 -1.81 7.24
CA GLY A 210 19.50 -2.84 6.20
C GLY A 210 19.31 -2.30 4.79
N VAL A 211 18.87 -3.18 3.90
CA VAL A 211 18.55 -2.86 2.50
C VAL A 211 17.25 -3.54 2.11
N ALA A 212 16.41 -2.83 1.36
CA ALA A 212 15.25 -3.43 0.71
C ALA A 212 15.25 -3.11 -0.77
N LEU A 213 14.78 -4.06 -1.57
CA LEU A 213 14.63 -3.93 -3.00
C LEU A 213 13.19 -4.25 -3.38
N SER A 214 12.73 -3.64 -4.46
CA SER A 214 11.45 -3.98 -5.06
C SER A 214 11.47 -3.88 -6.58
N GLY A 215 10.58 -4.62 -7.23
CA GLY A 215 10.33 -4.53 -8.67
C GLY A 215 8.88 -4.89 -9.01
N VAL A 216 8.39 -4.36 -10.13
CA VAL A 216 7.04 -4.64 -10.64
C VAL A 216 7.10 -5.87 -11.54
N VAL A 217 6.20 -6.82 -11.29
CA VAL A 217 6.09 -8.08 -12.02
C VAL A 217 4.64 -8.30 -12.43
N ARG A 218 4.42 -9.10 -13.47
CA ARG A 218 3.09 -9.65 -13.72
C ARG A 218 2.71 -10.61 -12.60
N ARG A 219 1.42 -10.69 -12.29
CA ARG A 219 0.93 -11.63 -11.30
C ARG A 219 1.05 -13.07 -11.80
N SER A 220 1.98 -13.84 -11.22
CA SER A 220 2.23 -15.23 -11.63
C SER A 220 2.89 -16.07 -10.52
N THR A 221 2.86 -17.39 -10.69
CA THR A 221 3.44 -18.37 -9.75
C THR A 221 4.97 -18.34 -9.79
N GLU A 222 5.58 -18.06 -10.95
CA GLU A 222 7.03 -17.94 -11.08
C GLU A 222 7.56 -16.70 -10.32
N ALA A 223 6.75 -15.66 -10.18
CA ALA A 223 7.10 -14.47 -9.41
C ALA A 223 7.12 -14.72 -7.90
N THR A 224 6.20 -15.52 -7.37
CA THR A 224 6.24 -15.93 -5.94
C THR A 224 7.42 -16.87 -5.67
N VAL A 225 7.77 -17.72 -6.63
CA VAL A 225 8.99 -18.54 -6.57
C VAL A 225 10.25 -17.67 -6.58
N LEU A 226 10.33 -16.64 -7.44
CA LEU A 226 11.45 -15.70 -7.42
C LEU A 226 11.58 -14.98 -6.07
N ALA A 227 10.47 -14.56 -5.44
CA ALA A 227 10.50 -13.86 -4.16
C ALA A 227 11.19 -14.71 -3.08
N GLY A 228 10.83 -16.00 -3.00
CA GLY A 228 11.49 -16.95 -2.11
C GLY A 228 12.96 -17.21 -2.47
N ALA A 229 13.29 -17.32 -3.76
CA ALA A 229 14.68 -17.50 -4.19
C ALA A 229 15.55 -16.29 -3.81
N LEU A 230 15.04 -15.07 -4.02
CA LEU A 230 15.73 -13.83 -3.71
C LEU A 230 15.96 -13.68 -2.20
N GLN A 231 14.97 -14.02 -1.37
CA GLN A 231 15.13 -14.06 0.09
C GLN A 231 16.26 -15.00 0.51
N ARG A 232 16.29 -16.23 -0.03
CA ARG A 232 17.32 -17.22 0.30
C ARG A 232 18.70 -16.77 -0.15
N GLU A 233 18.82 -16.21 -1.34
CA GLU A 233 20.10 -15.72 -1.87
C GLU A 233 20.62 -14.52 -1.07
N LEU A 234 19.76 -13.57 -0.68
CA LEU A 234 20.13 -12.47 0.21
C LEU A 234 20.61 -13.01 1.57
N HIS A 235 19.86 -13.94 2.15
CA HIS A 235 20.23 -14.59 3.40
C HIS A 235 21.58 -15.32 3.30
N ALA A 236 21.78 -16.13 2.26
CA ALA A 236 23.02 -16.87 2.04
C ALA A 236 24.23 -15.95 1.86
N HIS A 237 24.06 -14.87 1.09
CA HIS A 237 25.11 -13.90 0.79
C HIS A 237 25.57 -13.15 2.05
N PHE A 238 24.65 -12.56 2.81
CA PHE A 238 24.98 -11.68 3.94
C PHE A 238 25.16 -12.40 5.29
N ARG A 239 24.44 -13.51 5.52
CA ARG A 239 24.52 -14.21 6.82
C ARG A 239 25.58 -15.28 6.82
N THR A 240 25.64 -16.11 5.77
CA THR A 240 26.56 -17.25 5.72
C THR A 240 27.92 -16.85 5.14
N GLY A 241 27.96 -15.88 4.21
CA GLY A 241 29.17 -15.39 3.57
C GLY A 241 29.98 -14.38 4.40
N SER A 242 29.29 -13.42 5.04
CA SER A 242 29.93 -12.31 5.79
C SER A 242 29.55 -12.24 7.27
N GLY A 243 28.53 -12.96 7.75
CA GLY A 243 28.14 -13.00 9.17
C GLY A 243 27.42 -11.75 9.69
N VAL A 244 26.99 -10.86 8.79
CA VAL A 244 26.49 -9.51 9.12
C VAL A 244 24.98 -9.34 8.92
N GLY A 245 24.30 -10.32 8.31
CA GLY A 245 22.85 -10.30 8.09
C GLY A 245 22.04 -11.09 9.14
N TYR A 246 20.95 -10.50 9.64
CA TYR A 246 20.10 -11.13 10.67
C TYR A 246 18.88 -11.83 10.07
N SER A 247 17.91 -11.08 9.56
CA SER A 247 16.65 -11.62 9.06
C SER A 247 16.42 -11.15 7.62
N ALA A 248 16.42 -12.09 6.67
CA ALA A 248 15.98 -11.79 5.32
C ALA A 248 14.47 -12.01 5.22
N TRP A 249 13.78 -11.11 4.53
CA TRP A 249 12.34 -11.16 4.32
C TRP A 249 12.01 -10.97 2.84
N GLN A 250 10.81 -11.39 2.47
CA GLN A 250 10.24 -11.16 1.14
C GLN A 250 8.78 -10.77 1.26
N GLY A 251 8.28 -10.12 0.21
CA GLY A 251 6.88 -9.77 0.03
C GLY A 251 6.47 -9.91 -1.42
N TYR A 252 5.18 -10.18 -1.61
CA TYR A 252 4.55 -10.17 -2.91
C TYR A 252 3.19 -9.49 -2.76
N GLU A 253 3.09 -8.26 -3.24
CA GLU A 253 1.96 -7.39 -2.98
C GLU A 253 1.22 -7.08 -4.30
N PRO A 254 0.03 -7.67 -4.54
CA PRO A 254 -0.81 -7.30 -5.67
C PRO A 254 -1.22 -5.83 -5.60
N VAL A 255 -0.81 -5.04 -6.59
CA VAL A 255 -1.09 -3.61 -6.67
C VAL A 255 -2.25 -3.29 -7.60
N ASP A 256 -2.60 -4.23 -8.48
CA ASP A 256 -3.82 -4.19 -9.29
C ASP A 256 -4.23 -5.62 -9.76
N ALA A 257 -5.11 -5.71 -10.77
CA ALA A 257 -5.59 -6.97 -11.33
C ALA A 257 -4.52 -7.77 -12.10
N ALA A 258 -3.48 -7.13 -12.64
CA ALA A 258 -2.49 -7.73 -13.52
C ALA A 258 -1.06 -7.75 -12.95
N GLN A 259 -0.73 -6.81 -12.08
CA GLN A 259 0.61 -6.55 -11.56
C GLN A 259 0.70 -6.73 -10.05
N ALA A 260 1.89 -7.10 -9.61
CA ALA A 260 2.30 -7.13 -8.22
C ALA A 260 3.67 -6.45 -8.06
N VAL A 261 3.96 -6.00 -6.86
CA VAL A 261 5.31 -5.61 -6.46
C VAL A 261 5.93 -6.76 -5.69
N LEU A 262 7.06 -7.25 -6.19
CA LEU A 262 7.91 -8.18 -5.48
C LEU A 262 8.87 -7.37 -4.61
N LEU A 263 8.96 -7.71 -3.33
CA LEU A 263 9.84 -7.08 -2.35
C LEU A 263 10.76 -8.13 -1.75
N ALA A 264 11.99 -7.74 -1.44
CA ALA A 264 12.83 -8.48 -0.52
C ALA A 264 13.77 -7.54 0.21
N GLY A 265 14.22 -7.93 1.38
CA GLY A 265 15.17 -7.14 2.14
C GLY A 265 15.87 -7.98 3.19
N ILE A 266 16.83 -7.35 3.85
CA ILE A 266 17.58 -7.97 4.92
C ILE A 266 18.05 -6.92 5.91
N ASP A 267 17.89 -7.24 7.19
CA ASP A 267 18.44 -6.44 8.30
C ASP A 267 19.93 -6.76 8.47
N LEU A 268 20.74 -5.71 8.62
CA LEU A 268 22.19 -5.76 8.59
C LEU A 268 22.81 -5.09 9.83
N LEU A 269 24.00 -5.55 10.21
CA LEU A 269 24.84 -4.83 11.15
C LEU A 269 25.37 -3.52 10.52
N PRO A 270 25.62 -2.47 11.33
CA PRO A 270 26.07 -1.16 10.82
C PRO A 270 27.31 -1.20 9.92
N GLU A 271 28.22 -2.16 10.17
CA GLU A 271 29.44 -2.35 9.40
C GLU A 271 29.22 -2.81 7.95
N ALA A 272 28.07 -3.41 7.64
CA ALA A 272 27.72 -3.88 6.30
C ALA A 272 26.89 -2.87 5.50
N VAL A 273 26.28 -1.88 6.16
CA VAL A 273 25.46 -0.84 5.52
C VAL A 273 26.19 -0.12 4.38
N PRO A 274 27.49 0.24 4.47
CA PRO A 274 28.18 0.95 3.40
C PRO A 274 28.23 0.21 2.06
N THR A 275 28.19 -1.13 2.03
CA THR A 275 28.27 -1.93 0.78
C THR A 275 26.98 -2.68 0.45
N ALA A 276 26.01 -2.69 1.36
CA ALA A 276 24.76 -3.45 1.30
C ALA A 276 24.02 -3.32 -0.03
N SER A 277 23.83 -2.08 -0.51
CA SER A 277 23.06 -1.80 -1.72
C SER A 277 23.69 -2.42 -2.96
N LYS A 278 25.00 -2.22 -3.14
CA LYS A 278 25.77 -2.81 -4.23
C LYS A 278 25.78 -4.34 -4.19
N GLU A 279 25.91 -4.91 -3.00
CA GLU A 279 25.90 -6.36 -2.82
C GLU A 279 24.53 -6.99 -3.10
N ALA A 280 23.44 -6.36 -2.66
CA ALA A 280 22.07 -6.80 -2.95
C ALA A 280 21.75 -6.73 -4.45
N VAL A 281 22.19 -5.67 -5.15
CA VAL A 281 22.10 -5.59 -6.62
C VAL A 281 22.92 -6.72 -7.27
N GLY A 282 24.10 -7.04 -6.71
CA GLY A 282 24.92 -8.16 -7.13
C GLY A 282 24.21 -9.50 -7.03
N VAL A 283 23.46 -9.74 -5.95
CA VAL A 283 22.61 -10.94 -5.77
C VAL A 283 21.58 -11.05 -6.90
N LEU A 284 20.81 -9.98 -7.14
CA LEU A 284 19.78 -9.96 -8.19
C LEU A 284 20.39 -10.19 -9.59
N ARG A 285 21.57 -9.63 -9.87
CA ARG A 285 22.28 -9.88 -11.13
C ARG A 285 22.72 -11.32 -11.32
N ARG A 286 23.15 -11.99 -10.27
CA ARG A 286 23.48 -13.43 -10.35
C ARG A 286 22.23 -14.23 -10.72
N LEU A 287 21.09 -13.93 -10.11
CA LEU A 287 19.81 -14.55 -10.46
C LEU A 287 19.41 -14.26 -11.92
N MET A 288 19.62 -13.03 -12.42
CA MET A 288 19.36 -12.71 -13.84
C MET A 288 20.29 -13.41 -14.82
N THR A 289 21.56 -13.60 -14.45
CA THR A 289 22.59 -14.10 -15.37
C THR A 289 22.65 -15.62 -15.36
N ASN A 290 22.68 -16.20 -14.16
CA ASN A 290 22.87 -17.64 -13.95
C ASN A 290 21.54 -18.37 -13.75
N GLY A 291 20.48 -17.65 -13.34
CA GLY A 291 19.25 -18.27 -12.85
C GLY A 291 19.42 -18.88 -11.47
N VAL A 292 18.35 -19.51 -10.99
CA VAL A 292 18.41 -20.43 -9.85
C VAL A 292 18.90 -21.78 -10.35
N ALA A 293 19.78 -22.45 -9.61
CA ALA A 293 20.21 -23.80 -9.98
C ALA A 293 19.01 -24.76 -9.99
N GLU A 294 18.97 -25.70 -10.92
CA GLU A 294 17.80 -26.57 -11.10
C GLU A 294 17.50 -27.42 -9.84
N ALA A 295 18.53 -27.85 -9.11
CA ALA A 295 18.37 -28.55 -7.85
C ALA A 295 17.73 -27.65 -6.78
N ASP A 296 18.27 -26.45 -6.58
CA ASP A 296 17.76 -25.48 -5.58
C ASP A 296 16.33 -25.04 -5.89
N LEU A 297 15.98 -24.89 -7.18
CA LEU A 297 14.63 -24.58 -7.61
C LEU A 297 13.68 -25.74 -7.29
N ARG A 298 14.09 -26.98 -7.58
CA ARG A 298 13.29 -28.17 -7.29
C ARG A 298 13.03 -28.32 -5.80
N ASP A 299 14.05 -28.11 -4.97
CA ASP A 299 13.94 -28.20 -3.52
C ASP A 299 13.04 -27.10 -2.97
N GLN A 300 13.15 -25.87 -3.50
CA GLN A 300 12.23 -24.78 -3.15
C GLN A 300 10.78 -25.12 -3.53
N ILE A 301 10.53 -25.59 -4.75
CA ILE A 301 9.17 -25.94 -5.21
C ILE A 301 8.60 -27.07 -4.35
N ALA A 302 9.42 -28.08 -4.02
CA ALA A 302 9.01 -29.17 -3.14
C ALA A 302 8.61 -28.65 -1.75
N GLN A 303 9.41 -27.76 -1.16
CA GLN A 303 9.11 -27.12 0.12
C GLN A 303 7.80 -26.32 0.06
N GLN A 304 7.59 -25.50 -0.99
CA GLN A 304 6.35 -24.72 -1.13
C GLN A 304 5.12 -25.62 -1.31
N ILE A 305 5.25 -26.74 -2.02
CA ILE A 305 4.17 -27.72 -2.16
C ILE A 305 3.88 -28.39 -0.82
N GLU A 306 4.90 -28.78 -0.05
CA GLU A 306 4.74 -29.34 1.30
C GLU A 306 4.02 -28.36 2.22
N GLU A 307 4.45 -27.09 2.24
CA GLU A 307 3.79 -26.02 3.00
C GLU A 307 2.31 -25.84 2.61
N LEU A 308 1.99 -25.88 1.30
CA LEU A 308 0.60 -25.80 0.81
C LEU A 308 -0.24 -27.03 1.15
N GLN A 309 0.39 -28.20 1.29
CA GLN A 309 -0.29 -29.45 1.65
C GLN A 309 -0.54 -29.54 3.16
N ASP A 310 0.42 -29.06 3.96
CA ASP A 310 0.35 -29.05 5.42
C ASP A 310 -0.56 -27.94 5.96
N ASP A 311 -0.67 -26.79 5.27
CA ASP A 311 -1.60 -25.73 5.67
C ASP A 311 -3.06 -26.16 5.43
N PRO A 312 -3.90 -26.25 6.49
CA PRO A 312 -5.29 -26.64 6.34
C PRO A 312 -6.01 -25.78 5.30
N ALA A 313 -6.45 -26.42 4.22
CA ALA A 313 -7.07 -25.80 3.05
C ALA A 313 -8.12 -24.73 3.38
N GLY A 314 -8.93 -24.96 4.42
CA GLY A 314 -9.95 -24.00 4.86
C GLY A 314 -9.41 -22.66 5.34
N ARG A 315 -8.17 -22.57 5.82
CA ARG A 315 -7.59 -21.32 6.33
C ARG A 315 -7.33 -20.29 5.25
N TRP A 316 -7.00 -20.72 4.03
CA TRP A 316 -6.51 -19.82 2.99
C TRP A 316 -7.28 -19.93 1.67
N GLN A 317 -7.70 -21.13 1.24
CA GLN A 317 -8.28 -21.30 -0.11
C GLN A 317 -9.55 -20.48 -0.32
N PRO A 318 -10.54 -20.48 0.60
CA PRO A 318 -11.76 -19.71 0.40
C PRO A 318 -11.48 -18.21 0.25
N ALA A 319 -10.62 -17.65 1.10
CA ALA A 319 -10.26 -16.23 1.05
C ALA A 319 -9.42 -15.89 -0.19
N GLY A 320 -8.49 -16.76 -0.59
CA GLY A 320 -7.72 -16.63 -1.82
C GLY A 320 -8.61 -16.61 -3.06
N ALA A 321 -9.57 -17.53 -3.14
CA ALA A 321 -10.56 -17.59 -4.22
C ALA A 321 -11.40 -16.31 -4.31
N ILE A 322 -11.86 -15.79 -3.17
CA ILE A 322 -12.60 -14.53 -3.13
C ILE A 322 -11.74 -13.36 -3.60
N ARG A 323 -10.46 -13.27 -3.20
CA ARG A 323 -9.54 -12.21 -3.65
C ARG A 323 -9.29 -12.26 -5.16
N GLU A 324 -9.08 -13.44 -5.74
CA GLU A 324 -8.93 -13.59 -7.20
C GLU A 324 -10.22 -13.21 -7.92
N LEU A 325 -11.38 -13.69 -7.44
CA LEU A 325 -12.69 -13.35 -8.00
C LEU A 325 -12.92 -11.83 -7.97
N LEU A 326 -12.71 -11.18 -6.84
CA LEU A 326 -12.92 -9.73 -6.66
C LEU A 326 -11.94 -8.89 -7.49
N ALA A 327 -10.73 -9.41 -7.74
CA ALA A 327 -9.79 -8.82 -8.69
C ALA A 327 -10.15 -9.05 -10.17
N GLY A 328 -11.23 -9.79 -10.47
CA GLY A 328 -11.63 -10.13 -11.84
C GLY A 328 -10.75 -11.20 -12.48
N ARG A 329 -10.06 -12.01 -11.68
CA ARG A 329 -9.16 -13.07 -12.12
C ARG A 329 -9.81 -14.44 -12.00
N GLN A 330 -9.23 -15.41 -12.68
CA GLN A 330 -9.64 -16.80 -12.56
C GLN A 330 -9.30 -17.31 -11.15
N VAL A 331 -10.26 -18.01 -10.55
CA VAL A 331 -10.05 -18.70 -9.27
C VAL A 331 -9.31 -20.00 -9.53
N THR A 332 -8.19 -20.17 -8.82
CA THR A 332 -7.35 -21.37 -8.85
C THR A 332 -7.49 -22.12 -7.54
N ASP A 333 -7.73 -23.43 -7.59
CA ASP A 333 -7.74 -24.28 -6.40
C ASP A 333 -6.32 -24.76 -6.02
N ARG A 334 -6.19 -25.44 -4.87
CA ARG A 334 -4.88 -25.91 -4.39
C ARG A 334 -4.21 -26.90 -5.35
N ASP A 335 -4.96 -27.82 -5.94
CA ASP A 335 -4.37 -28.84 -6.82
C ASP A 335 -3.86 -28.20 -8.12
N GLN A 336 -4.59 -27.21 -8.64
CA GLN A 336 -4.15 -26.39 -9.76
C GLN A 336 -2.92 -25.55 -9.41
N LEU A 337 -2.87 -24.92 -8.23
CA LEU A 337 -1.70 -24.15 -7.78
C LEU A 337 -0.45 -25.05 -7.63
N ILE A 338 -0.62 -26.26 -7.09
CA ILE A 338 0.46 -27.25 -7.01
C ILE A 338 0.95 -27.64 -8.41
N GLU A 339 0.04 -27.82 -9.36
CA GLU A 339 0.40 -28.14 -10.74
C GLU A 339 1.09 -26.97 -11.46
N GLU A 340 0.67 -25.73 -11.19
CA GLU A 340 1.38 -24.53 -11.66
C GLU A 340 2.79 -24.47 -11.08
N LEU A 341 2.96 -24.68 -9.78
CA LEU A 341 4.27 -24.71 -9.11
C LEU A 341 5.20 -25.75 -9.73
N ARG A 342 4.71 -26.96 -10.04
CA ARG A 342 5.51 -28.03 -10.66
C ARG A 342 6.00 -27.70 -12.07
N ARG A 343 5.33 -26.79 -12.76
CA ARG A 343 5.68 -26.39 -14.13
C ARG A 343 6.71 -25.27 -14.18
N VAL A 344 6.94 -24.57 -13.07
CA VAL A 344 7.89 -23.46 -13.00
C VAL A 344 9.30 -23.92 -13.37
N THR A 345 9.90 -23.22 -14.32
CA THR A 345 11.24 -23.50 -14.82
C THR A 345 12.27 -22.46 -14.35
N PRO A 346 13.57 -22.79 -14.30
CA PRO A 346 14.62 -21.81 -14.02
C PRO A 346 14.65 -20.65 -15.03
N ALA A 347 14.21 -20.90 -16.27
CA ALA A 347 14.18 -19.90 -17.31
C ALA A 347 13.13 -18.82 -17.04
N GLU A 348 11.93 -19.20 -16.62
CA GLU A 348 10.87 -18.26 -16.29
C GLU A 348 11.21 -17.45 -15.04
N VAL A 349 11.74 -18.07 -13.99
CA VAL A 349 12.20 -17.37 -12.77
C VAL A 349 13.28 -16.32 -13.11
N ARG A 350 14.20 -16.65 -14.01
CA ARG A 350 15.22 -15.71 -14.50
C ARG A 350 14.61 -14.56 -15.31
N ASP A 351 13.57 -14.82 -16.09
CA ASP A 351 12.88 -13.76 -16.84
C ASP A 351 12.12 -12.82 -15.90
N VAL A 352 11.49 -13.34 -14.84
CA VAL A 352 10.92 -12.49 -13.77
C VAL A 352 12.02 -11.67 -13.08
N ALA A 353 13.21 -12.24 -12.86
CA ALA A 353 14.32 -11.48 -12.26
C ALA A 353 14.76 -10.29 -13.13
N LYS A 354 14.66 -10.42 -14.46
CA LYS A 354 14.90 -9.30 -15.39
C LYS A 354 13.80 -8.24 -15.30
N ASP A 355 12.54 -8.64 -15.17
CA ASP A 355 11.41 -7.71 -14.97
C ASP A 355 11.58 -6.92 -13.66
N VAL A 356 11.99 -7.60 -12.57
CA VAL A 356 12.32 -6.96 -11.29
C VAL A 356 13.46 -5.95 -11.48
N PHE A 357 14.55 -6.34 -12.16
CA PHE A 357 15.68 -5.45 -12.37
C PHE A 357 15.34 -4.24 -13.23
N ALA A 358 14.54 -4.42 -14.29
CA ALA A 358 14.12 -3.33 -15.18
C ALA A 358 13.36 -2.22 -14.45
N SER A 359 12.65 -2.57 -13.38
CA SER A 359 11.84 -1.66 -12.55
C SER A 359 12.40 -1.50 -11.13
N LEU A 360 13.68 -1.84 -10.92
CA LEU A 360 14.29 -1.95 -9.60
C LEU A 360 14.28 -0.60 -8.86
N LEU A 361 13.74 -0.63 -7.65
CA LEU A 361 13.99 0.38 -6.62
C LEU A 361 14.73 -0.26 -5.45
N ILE A 362 15.71 0.46 -4.91
CA ILE A 362 16.45 0.04 -3.72
C ILE A 362 16.38 1.13 -2.64
N SER A 363 15.96 0.75 -1.44
CA SER A 363 16.06 1.61 -0.26
C SER A 363 17.42 1.39 0.36
N ALA A 364 18.15 2.48 0.56
CA ALA A 364 19.55 2.43 0.99
C ALA A 364 19.88 3.63 1.87
N ASP A 365 20.79 3.42 2.82
CA ASP A 365 21.35 4.54 3.57
C ASP A 365 22.05 5.51 2.59
N PRO A 366 21.89 6.84 2.74
CA PRO A 366 22.52 7.81 1.84
C PRO A 366 24.04 7.71 1.76
N SER A 367 24.69 7.13 2.78
CA SER A 367 26.13 6.89 2.80
C SER A 367 26.57 5.58 2.12
N SER A 368 25.63 4.71 1.73
CA SER A 368 25.91 3.45 1.06
C SER A 368 26.47 3.67 -0.35
N GLU A 369 27.45 2.84 -0.72
CA GLU A 369 27.92 2.72 -2.09
C GLU A 369 26.82 2.12 -2.96
N LEU A 370 26.39 2.87 -3.97
CA LEU A 370 25.52 2.35 -5.00
C LEU A 370 26.31 1.57 -6.05
N ASP A 371 25.64 0.58 -6.62
CA ASP A 371 26.09 -0.04 -7.85
C ASP A 371 26.02 0.96 -9.03
N THR A 372 26.93 0.84 -10.00
CA THR A 372 27.03 1.75 -11.15
C THR A 372 25.83 1.75 -12.09
N SER A 373 24.97 0.73 -12.02
CA SER A 373 23.71 0.67 -12.78
C SER A 373 22.53 1.34 -12.09
N VAL A 374 22.72 1.85 -10.87
CA VAL A 374 21.67 2.43 -10.04
C VAL A 374 21.97 3.91 -9.82
N SER A 375 20.96 4.75 -10.02
CA SER A 375 21.07 6.20 -9.73
C SER A 375 20.21 6.59 -8.55
N TRP A 376 20.67 7.54 -7.74
CA TRP A 376 19.83 8.13 -6.70
C TRP A 376 18.65 8.89 -7.32
N LEU A 377 17.45 8.59 -6.85
CA LEU A 377 16.27 9.38 -7.10
C LEU A 377 16.38 10.70 -6.36
N GLY A 378 15.94 11.76 -7.03
CA GLY A 378 15.86 13.09 -6.47
C GLY A 378 14.64 13.80 -7.02
N MET A 379 14.15 14.79 -6.28
CA MET A 379 13.04 15.62 -6.74
C MET A 379 13.40 16.23 -8.10
N PRO A 380 12.57 16.05 -9.14
CA PRO A 380 12.80 16.69 -10.43
C PRO A 380 12.95 18.19 -10.26
N THR A 381 14.03 18.74 -10.82
CA THR A 381 14.25 20.19 -10.82
C THR A 381 13.98 20.75 -12.20
N VAL A 382 12.95 21.58 -12.30
CA VAL A 382 12.52 22.25 -13.53
C VAL A 382 12.28 23.71 -13.20
N TRP A 383 12.75 24.61 -14.07
CA TRP A 383 12.68 26.05 -13.83
C TRP A 383 12.27 26.81 -15.09
N GLU A 384 10.97 26.81 -15.40
CA GLU A 384 10.39 27.59 -16.50
C GLU A 384 9.09 28.32 -16.13
N PRO A 385 9.03 29.06 -15.01
CA PRO A 385 7.77 29.72 -14.67
C PRO A 385 7.50 30.92 -15.58
N ALA A 386 6.32 30.97 -16.17
CA ALA A 386 5.83 32.11 -16.94
C ALA A 386 4.98 33.04 -16.05
N GLY A 387 5.50 34.23 -15.75
CA GLY A 387 4.79 35.26 -14.96
C GLY A 387 4.61 34.90 -13.48
N GLY A 388 3.66 35.56 -12.81
CA GLY A 388 3.32 35.31 -11.40
C GLY A 388 3.94 36.26 -10.39
N ASP A 389 3.50 36.14 -9.13
CA ASP A 389 3.90 36.97 -8.00
C ASP A 389 5.13 36.41 -7.31
N ARG A 390 6.18 37.23 -7.23
CA ARG A 390 7.46 36.85 -6.64
C ARG A 390 7.56 37.27 -5.17
N PHE A 391 7.98 36.31 -4.36
CA PHE A 391 8.21 36.46 -2.93
C PHE A 391 9.67 36.13 -2.60
N ARG A 392 10.29 37.02 -1.83
CA ARG A 392 11.69 36.89 -1.40
C ARG A 392 11.75 36.35 0.02
N PRO A 393 12.78 35.58 0.38
CA PRO A 393 12.91 35.04 1.72
C PRO A 393 13.12 36.15 2.77
N VAL A 394 12.72 35.88 4.00
CA VAL A 394 13.06 36.66 5.19
C VAL A 394 14.45 36.25 5.65
N GLY A 395 15.31 37.19 6.05
CA GLY A 395 16.69 36.90 6.47
C GLY A 395 17.77 37.13 5.39
N ARG A 396 18.96 36.53 5.56
CA ARG A 396 20.16 36.80 4.74
C ARG A 396 19.95 36.44 3.26
N ARG A 397 20.79 37.05 2.41
CA ARG A 397 20.84 36.97 0.93
C ARG A 397 20.99 35.52 0.41
N THR A 398 19.93 34.73 0.45
CA THR A 398 19.81 33.54 -0.39
C THR A 398 19.29 33.98 -1.76
N LYS A 399 19.68 33.26 -2.81
CA LYS A 399 19.09 33.42 -4.15
C LYS A 399 17.74 32.70 -4.29
N ASP A 400 17.24 32.10 -3.20
CA ASP A 400 15.98 31.38 -3.17
C ASP A 400 14.82 32.37 -3.38
N GLN A 401 13.82 31.96 -4.14
CA GLN A 401 12.64 32.74 -4.45
C GLN A 401 11.44 31.81 -4.55
N LEU A 402 10.32 32.28 -4.02
CA LEU A 402 9.02 31.65 -4.18
C LEU A 402 8.24 32.43 -5.24
N LEU A 403 7.64 31.73 -6.17
CA LEU A 403 6.81 32.30 -7.21
C LEU A 403 5.46 31.58 -7.22
N VAL A 404 4.39 32.35 -7.13
CA VAL A 404 3.02 31.84 -7.21
C VAL A 404 2.42 32.31 -8.52
N THR A 405 2.02 31.38 -9.37
CA THR A 405 1.40 31.64 -10.68
C THR A 405 -0.05 31.15 -10.66
N GLY A 406 -0.82 31.40 -11.72
CA GLY A 406 -2.13 30.77 -11.88
C GLY A 406 -2.08 29.26 -12.14
N LYS A 407 -0.90 28.67 -12.40
CA LYS A 407 -0.73 27.24 -12.73
C LYS A 407 -0.09 26.43 -11.61
N GLY A 408 0.65 27.07 -10.71
CA GLY A 408 1.39 26.37 -9.68
C GLY A 408 2.32 27.27 -8.87
N VAL A 409 2.98 26.62 -7.92
CA VAL A 409 3.96 27.22 -7.01
C VAL A 409 5.35 26.72 -7.38
N TYR A 410 6.32 27.63 -7.40
CA TYR A 410 7.70 27.34 -7.75
C TYR A 410 8.62 27.87 -6.66
N ARG A 411 9.63 27.09 -6.28
CA ARG A 411 10.65 27.49 -5.31
C ARG A 411 12.03 27.15 -5.84
N GLY A 412 12.97 28.09 -5.82
CA GLY A 412 14.33 27.81 -6.26
C GLY A 412 15.16 29.05 -6.53
N GLY A 413 16.30 28.84 -7.19
CA GLY A 413 17.22 29.90 -7.60
C GLY A 413 16.86 30.52 -8.95
N GLU A 414 17.87 31.01 -9.67
CA GLU A 414 17.68 31.63 -11.00
C GLU A 414 17.56 30.61 -12.14
N ALA A 415 18.08 29.39 -11.96
CA ALA A 415 18.20 28.37 -13.01
C ALA A 415 17.70 26.97 -12.62
N ILE A 416 17.52 26.70 -11.33
CA ILE A 416 17.12 25.39 -10.79
C ILE A 416 16.11 25.65 -9.69
N GLY A 417 15.00 24.93 -9.74
CA GLY A 417 14.03 24.93 -8.65
C GLY A 417 13.07 23.77 -8.77
N VAL A 418 12.16 23.73 -7.82
CA VAL A 418 11.12 22.73 -7.69
C VAL A 418 9.78 23.38 -8.00
N GLU A 419 8.88 22.62 -8.61
CA GLU A 419 7.53 23.07 -8.91
C GLU A 419 6.48 22.18 -8.24
N ALA A 420 5.32 22.76 -8.00
CA ALA A 420 4.09 22.09 -7.60
C ALA A 420 2.95 22.70 -8.42
N ARG A 421 2.62 22.03 -9.54
CA ARG A 421 1.55 22.47 -10.44
C ARG A 421 0.19 22.06 -9.89
N PHE A 422 -0.79 22.97 -9.92
CA PHE A 422 -2.11 22.73 -9.35
C PHE A 422 -2.89 21.58 -10.01
N ASP A 423 -2.60 21.25 -11.27
CA ASP A 423 -3.19 20.12 -12.00
C ASP A 423 -2.55 18.75 -11.68
N ASP A 424 -1.39 18.76 -11.00
CA ASP A 424 -0.60 17.60 -10.58
C ASP A 424 -0.64 17.37 -9.04
N LEU A 425 -1.42 18.15 -8.30
CA LEU A 425 -1.52 17.96 -6.84
C LEU A 425 -2.38 16.74 -6.50
N ALA A 426 -1.87 15.93 -5.59
CA ALA A 426 -2.64 14.95 -4.85
C ALA A 426 -3.33 15.60 -3.64
N ALA A 427 -2.65 16.52 -2.94
CA ALA A 427 -3.22 17.28 -1.84
C ALA A 427 -2.57 18.66 -1.65
N VAL A 428 -3.31 19.58 -1.05
CA VAL A 428 -2.80 20.78 -0.39
C VAL A 428 -3.14 20.65 1.08
N VAL A 429 -2.13 20.38 1.91
CA VAL A 429 -2.28 20.30 3.36
C VAL A 429 -2.28 21.72 3.93
N VAL A 430 -3.34 22.06 4.66
CA VAL A 430 -3.66 23.42 5.13
C VAL A 430 -3.53 23.45 6.64
N TYR A 431 -2.54 24.18 7.14
CA TYR A 431 -2.34 24.37 8.57
C TYR A 431 -2.91 25.72 9.06
N PRO A 432 -3.42 25.80 10.31
CA PRO A 432 -3.99 27.02 10.88
C PRO A 432 -2.99 28.18 11.04
N ASP A 433 -1.69 27.88 11.15
CA ASP A 433 -0.59 28.86 11.19
C ASP A 433 -0.32 29.54 9.82
N GLY A 434 -1.01 29.07 8.76
CA GLY A 434 -0.86 29.53 7.39
C GLY A 434 0.12 28.70 6.56
N GLY A 435 0.78 27.68 7.13
CA GLY A 435 1.62 26.76 6.40
C GLY A 435 0.84 25.95 5.35
N ARG A 436 1.46 25.70 4.20
CA ARG A 436 0.91 24.86 3.13
C ARG A 436 1.92 23.80 2.72
N ALA A 437 1.52 22.54 2.66
CA ALA A 437 2.29 21.50 1.98
C ALA A 437 1.57 21.12 0.69
N LEU A 438 2.17 21.43 -0.45
CA LEU A 438 1.65 21.07 -1.76
C LEU A 438 2.25 19.71 -2.14
N VAL A 439 1.44 18.65 -2.04
CA VAL A 439 1.85 17.26 -2.32
C VAL A 439 1.47 16.92 -3.75
N ARG A 440 2.47 16.60 -4.58
CA ARG A 440 2.29 16.16 -5.97
C ARG A 440 1.89 14.69 -6.02
N ARG A 441 1.32 14.25 -7.15
CA ARG A 441 0.97 12.83 -7.35
C ARG A 441 2.15 11.90 -7.27
N ASP A 442 3.34 12.34 -7.68
CA ASP A 442 4.59 11.57 -7.54
C ASP A 442 5.13 11.51 -6.10
N GLY A 443 4.46 12.18 -5.16
CA GLY A 443 4.76 12.17 -3.74
C GLY A 443 5.72 13.26 -3.28
N TYR A 444 6.40 13.96 -4.19
CA TYR A 444 7.24 15.10 -3.81
C TYR A 444 6.39 16.25 -3.30
N GLN A 445 6.96 17.02 -2.37
CA GLN A 445 6.24 18.07 -1.66
C GLN A 445 6.96 19.41 -1.74
N LEU A 446 6.18 20.48 -1.91
CA LEU A 446 6.65 21.85 -1.77
C LEU A 446 5.96 22.46 -0.55
N VAL A 447 6.74 22.70 0.51
CA VAL A 447 6.26 23.35 1.74
C VAL A 447 6.46 24.85 1.66
N VAL A 448 5.41 25.60 1.95
CA VAL A 448 5.40 27.07 2.01
C VAL A 448 5.02 27.51 3.42
N GLU A 449 6.01 28.02 4.15
CA GLU A 449 5.80 28.65 5.45
C GLU A 449 5.73 30.18 5.31
N PRO A 450 4.60 30.83 5.64
CA PRO A 450 4.43 32.26 5.39
C PRO A 450 5.46 33.13 6.11
N GLU A 451 5.98 32.70 7.25
CA GLU A 451 6.98 33.43 8.04
C GLU A 451 8.35 33.49 7.36
N PHE A 452 8.65 32.55 6.44
CA PHE A 452 9.92 32.51 5.72
C PHE A 452 9.94 33.42 4.49
N TRP A 453 8.81 34.03 4.12
CA TRP A 453 8.68 34.84 2.92
C TRP A 453 8.19 36.27 3.22
N ARG A 454 8.83 37.26 2.61
CA ARG A 454 8.36 38.65 2.64
C ARG A 454 7.00 38.72 1.96
N ARG A 455 5.99 39.21 2.70
CA ARG A 455 4.57 39.17 2.29
C ARG A 455 4.07 37.72 2.13
N GLY A 456 4.58 36.78 2.92
CA GLY A 456 4.22 35.36 2.81
C GLY A 456 2.73 35.08 2.97
N ARG A 457 2.01 35.80 3.83
CA ARG A 457 0.53 35.72 3.91
C ARG A 457 -0.14 35.96 2.55
N LYS A 458 0.39 36.89 1.75
CA LYS A 458 -0.12 37.13 0.40
C LYS A 458 0.17 35.97 -0.55
N ALA A 459 1.31 35.28 -0.38
CA ALA A 459 1.59 34.06 -1.13
C ALA A 459 0.57 32.97 -0.80
N ILE A 460 0.24 32.77 0.47
CA ILE A 460 -0.77 31.80 0.92
C ILE A 460 -2.15 32.13 0.34
N GLU A 461 -2.58 33.40 0.38
CA GLU A 461 -3.84 33.82 -0.25
C GLU A 461 -3.91 33.47 -1.75
N LEU A 462 -2.80 33.65 -2.49
CA LEU A 462 -2.76 33.33 -3.91
C LEU A 462 -2.81 31.82 -4.15
N ILE A 463 -2.13 31.02 -3.31
CA ILE A 463 -2.18 29.56 -3.36
C ILE A 463 -3.61 29.08 -3.07
N ASP A 464 -4.23 29.58 -2.00
CA ASP A 464 -5.60 29.25 -1.61
C ASP A 464 -6.65 29.81 -2.58
N ALA A 465 -6.31 30.75 -3.47
CA ALA A 465 -7.22 31.18 -4.54
C ALA A 465 -7.13 30.28 -5.77
N ALA A 466 -5.95 29.70 -6.04
CA ALA A 466 -5.67 28.97 -7.28
C ALA A 466 -5.77 27.44 -7.14
N ALA A 467 -5.51 26.88 -5.96
CA ALA A 467 -5.58 25.43 -5.75
C ALA A 467 -7.03 24.90 -5.84
N PRO A 468 -7.29 23.72 -6.43
CA PRO A 468 -8.63 23.14 -6.42
C PRO A 468 -9.12 22.84 -4.99
N GLU A 469 -10.40 23.07 -4.69
CA GLU A 469 -10.97 22.79 -3.37
C GLU A 469 -10.91 21.29 -3.02
N ALA A 470 -11.15 20.42 -4.01
CA ALA A 470 -11.20 18.97 -3.83
C ALA A 470 -9.87 18.32 -3.39
N VAL A 471 -8.74 19.04 -3.48
CA VAL A 471 -7.43 18.55 -3.01
C VAL A 471 -7.01 19.16 -1.68
N ARG A 472 -7.78 20.10 -1.11
CA ARG A 472 -7.41 20.73 0.16
C ARG A 472 -7.75 19.83 1.32
N VAL A 473 -6.86 19.81 2.31
CA VAL A 473 -7.05 19.07 3.56
C VAL A 473 -6.72 19.96 4.73
N ALA A 474 -7.69 20.22 5.59
CA ALA A 474 -7.48 20.98 6.81
C ALA A 474 -6.85 20.09 7.89
N MET A 475 -5.72 20.54 8.45
CA MET A 475 -5.04 19.87 9.55
C MET A 475 -5.31 20.58 10.88
N PRO A 476 -5.22 19.87 12.02
CA PRO A 476 -5.21 20.51 13.33
C PRO A 476 -3.99 21.44 13.48
N ALA A 477 -4.03 22.29 14.52
CA ALA A 477 -2.87 23.09 14.89
C ALA A 477 -1.68 22.19 15.24
N ARG A 478 -0.48 22.60 14.83
CA ARG A 478 0.79 21.92 15.07
C ARG A 478 1.72 22.79 15.90
N ASP A 479 2.70 22.18 16.55
CA ASP A 479 3.79 22.91 17.17
C ASP A 479 4.63 23.65 16.10
N ALA A 480 5.25 24.77 16.48
CA ALA A 480 6.01 25.60 15.55
C ALA A 480 7.14 24.82 14.86
N ILE A 481 7.22 24.91 13.53
CA ILE A 481 8.19 24.16 12.73
C ILE A 481 9.59 24.77 12.80
N CYS A 482 10.55 23.93 13.21
CA CYS A 482 11.94 24.03 12.79
C CYS A 482 12.20 22.96 11.71
N THR A 483 12.40 23.36 10.46
CA THR A 483 13.61 23.09 9.66
C THR A 483 13.39 23.28 8.15
N ALA A 484 14.49 23.63 7.49
CA ALA A 484 14.68 23.68 6.06
C ALA A 484 15.44 22.43 5.61
N SER A 485 14.80 21.55 4.86
CA SER A 485 15.45 20.65 3.89
C SER A 485 14.37 20.10 2.95
N GLY A 486 14.55 20.31 1.65
CA GLY A 486 13.66 19.82 0.60
C GLY A 486 13.85 18.33 0.33
N GLU A 487 13.82 17.52 1.37
CA GLU A 487 13.70 16.06 1.26
C GLU A 487 12.20 15.70 1.21
N PRO A 488 11.81 14.61 0.55
CA PRO A 488 10.47 14.07 0.76
C PRO A 488 10.32 13.80 2.25
N ALA A 489 9.42 14.54 2.89
CA ALA A 489 9.03 14.26 4.26
C ALA A 489 8.38 12.87 4.24
N VAL A 490 9.12 11.87 4.70
CA VAL A 490 8.54 10.63 5.20
C VAL A 490 7.85 11.03 6.50
N CYS A 491 6.56 11.39 6.39
CA CYS A 491 5.64 11.37 7.51
C CYS A 491 4.91 10.04 7.49
#